data_AF-A0AAW2JH94-F1
#
_entry.id   AF-A0AAW2JH94-F1
#
_cell.length_a   1.000
_cell.length_b   1.000
_cell.length_c   1.000
_cell.angle_alpha   90.00
_cell.angle_beta   90.00
_cell.angle_gamma   90.00
#
_symmetry.space_group_name_H-M   'P 1'
#
loop_
_entity.id
_entity.type
_entity.pdbx_description
1 polymer ?
#
loop_
_entity_poly.entity_id
_entity_poly.type
_entity_poly.pdbx_seq_one_letter_code
_entity_poly.pdbx_strand_id
1 'polypeptide(L)'
;KYGHTFPDKLTLRELWNLSEGNRVSFDFFGWLLNKGEWALLYILARDEDGFLSKEAIRRCYDGSLFEYCARIQRGAQEKLE
;
A
#
# COMPACT_ATOMS: atom_id res chain seq x y z
N LYS A 1 7.54 5.56 -15.92
CA LYS A 1 7.45 4.14 -15.48
C LYS A 1 8.35 4.02 -14.26
N TYR A 2 7.81 3.66 -13.09
CA TYR A 2 8.57 3.70 -11.82
C TYR A 2 9.05 2.33 -11.32
N GLY A 3 8.66 1.22 -11.95
CA GLY A 3 9.23 -0.10 -11.67
C GLY A 3 10.53 -0.29 -12.45
N HIS A 4 11.64 0.12 -11.85
CA HIS A 4 12.99 -0.02 -12.40
C HIS A 4 13.69 -1.30 -11.92
N THR A 5 13.26 -1.87 -10.79
CA THR A 5 13.96 -3.00 -10.16
C THR A 5 13.31 -4.35 -10.49
N PHE A 6 11.98 -4.44 -10.42
CA PHE A 6 11.21 -5.59 -10.88
C PHE A 6 9.93 -5.11 -11.58
N PRO A 7 9.53 -5.71 -12.73
CA PRO A 7 8.33 -5.28 -13.45
C PRO A 7 7.02 -5.45 -12.66
N ASP A 8 7.02 -6.37 -11.69
CA ASP A 8 5.85 -6.79 -10.89
C ASP A 8 5.97 -6.51 -9.39
N LYS A 9 7.08 -5.90 -8.94
CA LYS A 9 7.28 -5.52 -7.54
C LYS A 9 7.75 -4.08 -7.48
N LEU A 10 7.10 -3.29 -6.63
CA LEU A 10 7.49 -1.93 -6.33
C LEU A 10 8.21 -1.92 -4.99
N THR A 11 9.40 -1.33 -4.98
CA THR A 11 10.09 -1.01 -3.74
C THR A 11 9.44 0.20 -3.07
N LEU A 12 9.56 0.30 -1.75
CA LEU A 12 9.16 1.50 -1.00
C LEU A 12 9.69 2.79 -1.63
N ARG A 13 10.93 2.74 -2.13
CA ARG A 13 11.59 3.90 -2.74
C ARG A 13 10.90 4.34 -4.04
N GLU A 14 10.49 3.39 -4.87
CA GLU A 14 9.76 3.68 -6.12
C GLU A 14 8.34 4.18 -5.82
N LEU A 15 7.69 3.64 -4.78
CA LEU A 15 6.39 4.10 -4.29
C LEU A 15 6.46 5.54 -3.75
N TRP A 16 7.52 5.84 -3.00
CA TRP A 16 7.77 7.18 -2.46
C TRP A 16 8.03 8.18 -3.58
N ASN A 17 8.83 7.81 -4.58
CA ASN A 17 9.09 8.66 -5.74
C ASN A 17 7.82 8.93 -6.55
N LEU A 18 6.89 7.97 -6.63
CA LEU A 18 5.56 8.12 -7.24
C LEU A 18 4.69 9.14 -6.50
N SER A 19 4.62 8.99 -5.17
CA SER A 19 3.79 9.86 -4.33
C SER A 19 4.36 11.27 -4.20
N GLU A 20 5.68 11.44 -4.23
CA GLU A 20 6.32 12.76 -4.34
C GLU A 20 6.16 13.38 -5.73
N GLY A 21 6.24 12.58 -6.80
CA GLY A 21 6.04 13.06 -8.17
C GLY A 21 4.61 13.55 -8.44
N ASN A 22 3.63 13.02 -7.71
CA ASN A 22 2.22 13.40 -7.84
C ASN A 22 1.75 14.42 -6.78
N ARG A 23 2.68 15.01 -6.00
CA ARG A 23 2.33 15.95 -4.93
C ARG A 23 1.83 17.28 -5.50
N VAL A 24 0.70 17.77 -4.99
CA VAL A 24 0.17 19.10 -5.33
C VAL A 24 0.81 20.15 -4.41
N SER A 25 1.34 21.24 -4.97
CA SER A 25 1.96 22.30 -4.16
C SER A 25 0.92 22.98 -3.24
N PHE A 26 1.32 23.27 -2.00
CA PHE A 26 0.49 23.88 -0.93
C PHE A 26 -0.57 23.01 -0.24
N ASP A 27 -0.60 21.70 -0.48
CA ASP A 27 -1.58 20.80 0.15
C ASP A 27 -0.96 19.88 1.23
N PHE A 28 -0.70 20.43 2.42
CA PHE A 28 -0.04 19.69 3.51
C PHE A 28 -0.88 18.52 4.05
N PHE A 29 -2.21 18.69 4.13
CA PHE A 29 -3.12 17.65 4.61
C PHE A 29 -3.24 16.50 3.60
N GLY A 30 -3.38 16.79 2.31
CA GLY A 30 -3.39 15.77 1.26
C GLY A 30 -2.04 15.08 1.12
N TRP A 31 -0.91 15.74 1.42
CA TRP A 31 0.38 15.06 1.51
C TRP A 31 0.41 14.06 2.67
N LEU A 32 -0.08 14.44 3.85
CA LEU A 32 -0.15 13.55 5.01
C LEU A 32 -1.11 12.39 4.77
N LEU A 33 -2.29 12.64 4.21
CA LEU A 33 -3.28 11.61 3.88
C LEU A 33 -2.73 10.65 2.83
N ASN A 34 -2.20 11.17 1.72
CA ASN A 34 -1.61 10.35 0.67
C ASN A 34 -0.44 9.50 1.22
N LYS A 35 0.46 10.09 2.01
CA LYS A 35 1.54 9.33 2.67
C LYS A 35 0.99 8.29 3.65
N GLY A 36 -0.07 8.60 4.38
CA GLY A 36 -0.76 7.69 5.29
C GLY A 36 -1.40 6.51 4.55
N GLU A 37 -2.09 6.76 3.44
CA GLU A 37 -2.68 5.72 2.60
C GLU A 37 -1.61 4.78 2.03
N TRP A 38 -0.53 5.31 1.48
CA TRP A 38 0.57 4.49 0.97
C TRP A 38 1.32 3.75 2.09
N ALA A 39 1.45 4.34 3.28
CA ALA A 39 2.06 3.69 4.44
C ALA A 39 1.18 2.56 4.98
N LEU A 40 -0.12 2.78 5.11
CA LEU A 40 -1.08 1.76 5.50
C LEU A 40 -1.08 0.61 4.49
N LEU A 41 -1.13 0.93 3.21
CA LEU A 41 -1.05 -0.04 2.12
C LEU A 41 0.26 -0.84 2.19
N TYR A 42 1.39 -0.18 2.45
CA TYR A 42 2.65 -0.88 2.62
C TYR A 42 2.65 -1.82 3.83
N ILE A 43 2.09 -1.41 4.97
CA ILE A 43 1.98 -2.29 6.14
C ILE A 43 1.09 -3.50 5.84
N LEU A 44 0.00 -3.29 5.11
CA LEU A 44 -1.01 -4.31 4.82
C LEU A 44 -0.56 -5.32 3.75
N ALA A 45 0.18 -4.84 2.75
CA ALA A 45 0.51 -5.57 1.54
C ALA A 45 2.01 -5.82 1.33
N ARG A 46 2.87 -5.44 2.29
CA ARG A 46 4.28 -5.85 2.23
C ARG A 46 4.37 -7.36 2.35
N ASP A 47 5.23 -7.92 1.52
CA ASP A 47 5.65 -9.31 1.61
C ASP A 47 6.66 -9.51 2.77
N GLU A 48 7.02 -10.75 3.10
CA GLU A 48 8.00 -11.04 4.16
C GLU A 48 9.38 -10.43 3.87
N ASP A 49 9.71 -10.32 2.58
CA ASP A 49 10.92 -9.66 2.08
C ASP A 49 10.82 -8.11 2.04
N GLY A 50 9.69 -7.52 2.45
CA GLY A 50 9.50 -6.06 2.49
C GLY A 50 9.21 -5.42 1.12
N PHE A 51 8.84 -6.20 0.10
CA PHE A 51 8.44 -5.69 -1.21
C PHE A 51 6.92 -5.56 -1.32
N LEU A 52 6.48 -4.59 -2.12
CA LEU A 52 5.06 -4.40 -2.43
C LEU A 52 4.77 -4.95 -3.83
N SER A 53 4.05 -6.06 -3.92
CA SER A 53 3.66 -6.63 -5.22
C SER A 53 2.63 -5.74 -5.93
N LYS A 54 2.78 -5.62 -7.25
CA LYS A 54 1.86 -4.85 -8.11
C LYS A 54 0.43 -5.37 -8.04
N GLU A 55 0.27 -6.66 -7.82
CA GLU A 55 -1.02 -7.32 -7.60
C GLU A 55 -1.70 -6.84 -6.32
N ALA A 56 -0.93 -6.57 -5.26
CA ALA A 56 -1.51 -6.03 -4.03
C ALA A 56 -1.96 -4.59 -4.20
N ILE A 57 -1.22 -3.78 -4.97
CA ILE A 57 -1.67 -2.44 -5.38
C ILE A 57 -2.95 -2.54 -6.22
N ARG A 58 -3.01 -3.48 -7.18
CA ARG A 58 -4.19 -3.72 -8.00
C ARG A 58 -5.39 -4.14 -7.14
N ARG A 59 -5.19 -5.04 -6.17
CA ARG A 59 -6.23 -5.47 -5.22
C ARG A 59 -6.67 -4.34 -4.28
N CYS A 60 -5.79 -3.41 -3.95
CA CYS A 60 -6.18 -2.21 -3.22
C CYS A 60 -7.13 -1.35 -4.06
N TYR A 61 -6.77 -1.10 -5.33
CA TYR A 61 -7.61 -0.34 -6.25
C TYR A 61 -8.94 -1.05 -6.56
N ASP A 62 -8.95 -2.38 -6.56
CA ASP A 62 -10.13 -3.22 -6.77
C ASP A 62 -10.96 -3.42 -5.47
N GLY A 63 -10.50 -2.90 -4.32
CA GLY A 63 -11.17 -3.00 -3.02
C GLY A 63 -11.08 -4.37 -2.33
N SER A 64 -10.72 -5.44 -3.05
CA SER A 64 -10.60 -6.80 -2.52
C SER A 64 -9.51 -6.98 -1.45
N LEU A 65 -8.50 -6.12 -1.42
CA LEU A 65 -7.44 -6.17 -0.40
C LEU A 65 -7.97 -5.86 1.01
N PHE A 66 -8.83 -4.85 1.13
CA PHE A 66 -9.41 -4.46 2.41
C PHE A 66 -10.37 -5.51 2.93
N GLU A 67 -11.14 -6.15 2.04
CA GLU A 67 -12.02 -7.24 2.41
C GLU A 67 -11.24 -8.45 2.95
N TYR A 68 -10.12 -8.79 2.31
CA TYR A 68 -9.21 -9.84 2.77
C TYR A 68 -8.65 -9.53 4.16
N CYS A 69 -8.17 -8.30 4.39
CA CYS A 69 -7.64 -7.92 5.69
C CYS A 69 -8.70 -7.79 6.78
N ALA A 70 -9.89 -7.29 6.46
CA ALA A 70 -11.03 -7.28 7.37
C ALA A 70 -11.47 -8.70 7.75
N ARG A 71 -11.32 -9.67 6.83
CA ARG A 71 -11.58 -11.09 7.10
C ARG A 71 -10.51 -11.70 8.01
N ILE A 72 -9.23 -11.38 7.80
CA ILE A 72 -8.14 -11.81 8.68
C ILE A 72 -8.32 -11.23 10.08
N GLN A 73 -8.62 -9.93 10.20
CA GLN A 73 -8.85 -9.29 11.50
C GLN A 73 -10.06 -9.88 12.22
N ARG A 74 -11.18 -10.12 11.52
CA ARG A 74 -12.34 -10.80 12.12
C ARG A 74 -12.01 -12.21 12.59
N GLY A 75 -11.33 -13.01 11.76
CA GLY A 75 -10.89 -14.35 12.16
C GLY A 75 -9.83 -14.36 13.27
N ALA A 76 -9.04 -13.29 13.42
CA ALA A 76 -8.11 -13.12 14.54
C ALA A 76 -8.83 -12.74 15.85
N GLN A 77 -9.87 -11.91 15.76
CA GLN A 77 -10.74 -11.58 16.89
C GLN A 77 -11.53 -12.81 17.39
N GLU A 78 -12.08 -13.59 16.47
CA GLU A 78 -12.87 -14.80 16.79
C GLU A 78 -12.02 -15.93 17.41
N LYS A 79 -10.69 -15.89 17.21
CA LYS A 79 -9.74 -16.80 17.89
C LYS A 79 -9.30 -16.32 19.27
N LEU A 80 -9.61 -15.08 19.62
CA LEU A 80 -9.26 -14.47 20.91
C LEU A 80 -10.42 -14.51 21.91
N GLU A 81 -11.64 -14.75 21.43
CA GLU A 81 -12.84 -15.04 22.24
C GLU A 81 -12.99 -16.54 22.50
#